data_AF-A0A817G8H1-F1
#
_entry.id   AF-A0A817G8H1-F1
#
_cell.length_a   1.000
_cell.length_b   1.000
_cell.length_c   1.000
_cell.angle_alpha   90.00
_cell.angle_beta   90.00
_cell.angle_gamma   90.00
#
_symmetry.space_group_name_H-M   'P 1'
#
loop_
_entity.id
_entity.type
_entity.pdbx_description
1 polymer ?
#
loop_
_entity_poly.entity_id
_entity_poly.type
_entity_poly.pdbx_seq_one_letter_code
_entity_poly.pdbx_strand_id
1 'polypeptide(L)'
;MDSVKSYYDFRFSLRCGLPQVTLRGSPEDFQQVINRVNQFRTIFLDFHWWLDALLPHLQRLKVSAEGEPDIDWWQKICHSVGGGSDISMLAVWLADFIPYISDGKGHYKKAQRDHHHRTQGLINGIDFDDLSESVTQTDFILDDNGHETKMKLIAGFLGIGQNDKTGALRPCLGWITALPE
;
A
#
# COMPACT_ATOMS: atom_id res chain seq x y z
N MET A 1 -19.11 1.66 42.48
CA MET A 1 -19.62 2.06 41.15
C MET A 1 -20.92 1.35 40.76
N ASP A 2 -21.29 0.25 41.43
CA ASP A 2 -22.51 -0.52 41.12
C ASP A 2 -23.83 0.18 41.55
N SER A 3 -23.80 0.92 42.67
CA SER A 3 -24.98 1.57 43.26
C SER A 3 -25.54 2.77 42.48
N VAL A 4 -24.79 3.30 41.49
CA VAL A 4 -25.19 4.49 40.72
C VAL A 4 -25.26 4.26 39.21
N LYS A 5 -25.06 3.01 38.75
CA LYS A 5 -25.00 2.71 37.30
C LYS A 5 -26.30 3.00 36.55
N SER A 6 -27.45 2.95 37.23
CA SER A 6 -28.77 3.22 36.66
C SER A 6 -29.00 4.69 36.30
N TYR A 7 -28.12 5.59 36.75
CA TYR A 7 -28.21 7.03 36.47
C TYR A 7 -27.30 7.49 35.32
N TYR A 8 -26.50 6.58 34.73
CA TYR A 8 -25.55 6.91 33.66
C TYR A 8 -25.71 6.01 32.44
N ASP A 9 -25.54 6.59 31.26
CA ASP A 9 -25.49 5.86 29.98
C ASP A 9 -24.01 5.75 29.55
N PHE A 10 -23.47 4.53 29.55
CA PHE A 10 -22.06 4.29 29.22
C PHE A 10 -21.92 3.95 27.75
N ARG A 11 -21.19 4.78 27.00
CA ARG A 11 -20.88 4.54 25.59
C ARG A 11 -19.39 4.46 25.39
N PHE A 12 -18.96 3.44 24.65
CA PHE A 12 -17.60 3.31 24.17
C PHE A 12 -17.60 3.60 22.68
N SER A 13 -16.69 4.45 22.23
CA SER A 13 -16.47 4.73 20.81
C SER A 13 -15.07 4.31 20.46
N LEU A 14 -14.95 3.38 19.50
CA LEU A 14 -13.67 3.00 18.93
C LEU A 14 -13.34 4.01 17.83
N ARG A 15 -12.15 4.60 17.89
CA ARG A 15 -11.59 5.43 16.83
C ARG A 15 -10.37 4.72 16.26
N CYS A 16 -10.33 4.58 14.95
CA CYS A 16 -9.19 4.02 14.23
C CYS A 16 -8.32 5.16 13.68
N GLY A 17 -7.00 4.98 13.65
CA GLY A 17 -6.06 5.95 13.09
C GLY A 17 -4.62 5.47 13.23
N LEU A 18 -3.71 6.06 12.46
CA LEU A 18 -2.28 5.81 12.58
C LEU A 18 -1.68 6.82 13.59
N PRO A 19 -1.29 6.38 14.80
CA PRO A 19 -0.78 7.30 15.83
C PRO A 19 0.60 7.86 15.48
N GLN A 20 1.38 7.11 14.70
CA GLN A 20 2.72 7.48 14.27
C GLN A 20 3.05 6.74 12.97
N VAL A 21 3.80 7.41 12.09
CA VAL A 21 4.42 6.80 10.91
C VAL A 21 5.91 7.06 10.95
N THR A 22 6.70 6.04 10.63
CA THR A 22 8.14 6.20 10.39
C THR A 22 8.40 6.04 8.91
N LEU A 23 8.72 7.14 8.24
CA LEU A 23 9.18 7.11 6.85
C LEU A 23 10.66 6.68 6.83
N ARG A 24 10.96 5.60 6.11
CA ARG A 24 12.33 5.13 5.89
C ARG A 24 12.85 5.62 4.53
N GLY A 25 14.14 5.89 4.46
CA GLY A 25 14.80 6.46 3.27
C GLY A 25 15.09 7.95 3.45
N SER A 26 16.08 8.44 2.72
CA SER A 26 16.46 9.86 2.71
C SER A 26 15.72 10.63 1.60
N PRO A 27 15.70 11.98 1.63
CA PRO A 27 15.19 12.79 0.53
C PRO A 27 15.79 12.42 -0.84
N GLU A 28 17.06 12.03 -0.87
CA GLU A 28 17.76 11.58 -2.08
C GLU A 28 17.20 10.27 -2.61
N ASP A 29 16.84 9.33 -1.73
CA ASP A 29 16.20 8.07 -2.15
C ASP A 29 14.87 8.35 -2.85
N PHE A 30 14.02 9.21 -2.28
CA PHE A 30 12.76 9.61 -2.89
C PHE A 30 12.97 10.39 -4.20
N GLN A 31 14.00 11.25 -4.27
CA GLN A 31 14.36 11.93 -5.50
C GLN A 31 14.76 10.95 -6.60
N GLN A 32 15.51 9.88 -6.27
CA GLN A 32 15.84 8.85 -7.25
C GLN A 32 14.60 8.10 -7.75
N VAL A 33 13.63 7.80 -6.87
CA VAL A 33 12.35 7.18 -7.26
C VAL A 33 11.58 8.09 -8.22
N ILE A 34 11.47 9.39 -7.90
CA ILE A 34 10.85 10.41 -8.77
C ILE A 34 11.55 10.46 -10.14
N ASN A 35 12.88 10.47 -10.16
CA ASN A 35 13.65 10.50 -11.40
C ASN A 35 13.39 9.26 -12.26
N ARG A 36 13.35 8.06 -11.64
CA ARG A 36 13.00 6.82 -12.34
C ARG A 36 11.59 6.89 -12.90
N VAL A 37 10.61 7.34 -12.13
CA VAL A 37 9.22 7.52 -12.60
C VAL A 37 9.16 8.45 -13.82
N ASN A 38 9.89 9.57 -13.81
CA ASN A 38 9.97 10.48 -14.95
C ASN A 38 10.64 9.83 -16.18
N GLN A 39 11.66 8.99 -16.00
CA GLN A 39 12.24 8.20 -17.09
C GLN A 39 11.25 7.15 -17.62
N PHE A 40 10.54 6.45 -16.74
CA PHE A 40 9.49 5.50 -17.14
C PHE A 40 8.42 6.18 -17.99
N ARG A 41 8.06 7.41 -17.64
CA ARG A 41 7.07 8.20 -18.38
C ARG A 41 7.46 8.45 -19.84
N THR A 42 8.75 8.62 -20.15
CA THR A 42 9.19 8.85 -21.54
C THR A 42 9.16 7.58 -22.39
N ILE A 43 9.20 6.42 -21.75
CA ILE A 43 9.24 5.10 -22.41
C ILE A 43 7.82 4.53 -22.57
N PHE A 44 6.98 4.62 -21.51
CA PHE A 44 5.66 3.99 -21.45
C PHE A 44 4.54 5.04 -21.51
N LEU A 45 4.20 5.47 -22.73
CA LEU A 45 3.19 6.51 -22.95
C LEU A 45 1.80 6.12 -22.44
N ASP A 46 1.43 4.83 -22.55
CA ASP A 46 0.13 4.31 -22.13
C ASP A 46 -0.07 4.25 -20.60
N PHE A 47 0.98 4.57 -19.83
CA PHE A 47 1.00 4.58 -18.37
C PHE A 47 0.81 5.98 -17.76
N HIS A 48 0.77 7.05 -18.58
CA HIS A 48 0.71 8.43 -18.07
C HIS A 48 -0.45 8.65 -17.10
N TRP A 49 -1.63 8.10 -17.41
CA TRP A 49 -2.83 8.20 -16.56
C TRP A 49 -2.58 7.78 -15.09
N TRP A 50 -1.70 6.81 -14.84
CA TRP A 50 -1.34 6.35 -13.50
C TRP A 50 -0.14 7.10 -12.95
N LEU A 51 0.89 7.33 -13.78
CA LEU A 51 2.08 8.07 -13.35
C LEU A 51 1.73 9.50 -12.93
N ASP A 52 0.73 10.12 -13.56
CA ASP A 52 0.17 11.42 -13.18
C ASP A 52 -0.47 11.41 -11.78
N ALA A 53 -1.11 10.30 -11.39
CA ALA A 53 -1.67 10.14 -10.05
C ALA A 53 -0.58 9.80 -9.00
N LEU A 54 0.43 9.03 -9.38
CA LEU A 54 1.49 8.57 -8.48
C LEU A 54 2.49 9.68 -8.12
N LEU A 55 2.89 10.49 -9.10
CA LEU A 55 4.00 11.44 -8.96
C LEU A 55 3.80 12.48 -7.84
N PRO A 56 2.60 13.09 -7.66
CA PRO A 56 2.36 14.02 -6.56
C PRO A 56 2.55 13.39 -5.17
N HIS A 57 2.21 12.10 -4.99
CA HIS A 57 2.40 11.41 -3.72
C HIS A 57 3.87 11.15 -3.43
N LEU A 58 4.65 10.77 -4.45
CA LEU A 58 6.10 10.61 -4.30
C LEU A 58 6.80 11.92 -3.93
N GLN A 59 6.36 13.05 -4.49
CA GLN A 59 6.84 14.37 -4.11
C GLN A 59 6.51 14.71 -2.65
N ARG A 60 5.29 14.40 -2.19
CA ARG A 60 4.89 14.59 -0.78
C ARG A 60 5.67 13.69 0.18
N LEU A 61 5.98 12.46 -0.22
CA LEU A 61 6.87 11.58 0.56
C LEU A 61 8.27 12.17 0.66
N LYS A 62 8.82 12.72 -0.42
CA LYS A 62 10.12 13.40 -0.41
C LYS A 62 10.12 14.58 0.57
N VAL A 63 9.14 15.48 0.49
CA VAL A 63 9.01 16.62 1.41
C VAL A 63 8.86 16.17 2.87
N SER A 64 8.14 15.07 3.11
CA SER A 64 8.06 14.46 4.44
C SER A 64 9.42 13.94 4.93
N ALA A 65 10.24 13.38 4.04
CA ALA A 65 11.59 12.92 4.35
C ALA A 65 12.59 14.08 4.58
N GLU A 66 12.32 15.26 4.01
CA GLU A 66 13.07 16.50 4.25
C GLU A 66 12.77 17.10 5.65
N GLY A 67 11.81 16.52 6.38
CA GLY A 67 11.42 16.96 7.73
C GLY A 67 10.19 17.86 7.75
N GLU A 68 9.49 18.03 6.63
CA GLU A 68 8.32 18.91 6.50
C GLU A 68 7.02 18.12 6.17
N PRO A 69 6.57 17.18 7.02
CA PRO A 69 5.41 16.35 6.69
C PRO A 69 4.09 17.15 6.70
N ASP A 70 3.30 17.01 5.63
CA ASP A 70 1.90 17.47 5.58
C ASP A 70 1.01 16.49 6.38
N ILE A 71 0.71 16.86 7.63
CA ILE A 71 -0.06 16.01 8.56
C ILE A 71 -1.47 15.74 8.04
N ASP A 72 -2.12 16.73 7.44
CA ASP A 72 -3.48 16.60 6.90
C ASP A 72 -3.53 15.65 5.70
N TRP A 73 -2.42 15.51 4.97
CA TRP A 73 -2.28 14.52 3.91
C TRP A 73 -1.95 13.14 4.46
N TRP A 74 -1.05 13.02 5.44
CA TRP A 74 -0.74 11.74 6.09
C TRP A 74 -1.96 11.12 6.78
N GLN A 75 -2.81 11.93 7.41
CA GLN A 75 -4.08 11.46 7.99
C GLN A 75 -5.06 10.90 6.94
N LYS A 76 -4.82 11.13 5.65
CA LYS A 76 -5.62 10.65 4.52
C LYS A 76 -4.99 9.44 3.82
N ILE A 77 -3.99 8.77 4.41
CA ILE A 77 -3.32 7.59 3.81
C ILE A 77 -4.27 6.42 3.58
N CYS A 78 -5.19 6.19 4.52
CA CYS A 78 -6.28 5.25 4.40
C CYS A 78 -7.52 5.87 5.09
N HIS A 79 -8.64 5.98 4.38
CA HIS A 79 -9.88 6.48 4.99
C HIS A 79 -10.68 5.34 5.61
N SER A 80 -11.00 5.49 6.89
CA SER A 80 -12.12 4.80 7.53
C SER A 80 -13.39 5.64 7.32
N VAL A 81 -14.33 5.19 6.49
CA VAL A 81 -15.69 5.69 6.67
C VAL A 81 -16.21 5.08 7.96
N GLY A 82 -16.84 5.92 8.79
CA GLY A 82 -17.40 5.51 10.07
C GLY A 82 -18.43 4.40 9.91
N GLY A 83 -18.27 3.33 10.69
CA GLY A 83 -19.15 2.17 10.73
C GLY A 83 -18.70 1.08 11.71
N GLY A 84 -17.43 1.06 12.11
CA GLY A 84 -16.85 0.07 13.03
C GLY A 84 -15.41 -0.26 12.65
N SER A 85 -14.84 -1.31 13.23
CA SER A 85 -13.49 -1.84 12.93
C SER A 85 -13.37 -2.52 11.56
N ASP A 86 -14.35 -2.33 10.66
CA ASP A 86 -14.41 -2.96 9.35
C ASP A 86 -13.93 -1.96 8.29
N ILE A 87 -12.62 -1.96 8.05
CA ILE A 87 -12.07 -1.37 6.82
C ILE A 87 -12.29 -2.44 5.75
N SER A 88 -13.25 -2.24 4.85
CA SER A 88 -13.53 -3.20 3.76
C SER A 88 -12.79 -2.87 2.46
N MET A 89 -12.02 -1.78 2.41
CA MET A 89 -11.31 -1.38 1.20
C MET A 89 -10.17 -0.39 1.44
N LEU A 90 -9.17 -0.40 0.57
CA LEU A 90 -8.11 0.57 0.49
C LEU A 90 -8.60 1.86 -0.20
N ALA A 91 -8.89 2.86 0.61
CA ALA A 91 -9.40 4.15 0.17
C ALA A 91 -8.32 5.25 0.20
N VAL A 92 -8.46 6.26 -0.67
CA VAL A 92 -7.62 7.47 -0.72
C VAL A 92 -6.23 7.21 -1.31
N TRP A 93 -5.19 7.93 -0.87
CA TRP A 93 -3.98 8.15 -1.67
C TRP A 93 -3.06 6.95 -1.71
N LEU A 94 -3.08 6.08 -0.70
CA LEU A 94 -2.26 4.87 -0.72
C LEU A 94 -2.67 3.93 -1.86
N ALA A 95 -3.94 3.92 -2.23
CA ALA A 95 -4.42 3.11 -3.35
C ALA A 95 -3.94 3.62 -4.72
N ASP A 96 -3.52 4.89 -4.83
CA ASP A 96 -3.00 5.42 -6.10
C ASP A 96 -1.64 4.77 -6.46
N PHE A 97 -1.02 4.05 -5.51
CA PHE A 97 0.14 3.18 -5.75
C PHE A 97 -0.23 1.86 -6.45
N ILE A 98 -1.52 1.55 -6.61
CA ILE A 98 -2.01 0.30 -7.21
C ILE A 98 -2.61 0.61 -8.60
N PRO A 99 -1.86 0.40 -9.70
CA PRO A 99 -2.33 0.68 -11.05
C PRO A 99 -3.36 -0.32 -11.57
N TYR A 100 -3.31 -1.56 -11.12
CA TYR A 100 -4.18 -2.63 -11.60
C TYR A 100 -4.75 -3.40 -10.44
N ILE A 101 -5.99 -3.84 -10.62
CA ILE A 101 -6.71 -4.69 -9.69
C ILE A 101 -7.15 -5.97 -10.38
N SER A 102 -7.24 -7.04 -9.61
CA SER A 102 -7.83 -8.31 -10.04
C SER A 102 -9.30 -8.09 -10.42
N ASP A 103 -9.79 -8.82 -11.41
CA ASP A 103 -11.22 -8.90 -11.71
C ASP A 103 -11.90 -10.15 -11.12
N GLY A 104 -11.16 -10.93 -10.32
CA GLY A 104 -11.60 -12.21 -9.75
C GLY A 104 -11.69 -13.36 -10.75
N LYS A 105 -11.32 -13.14 -12.02
CA LYS A 105 -11.37 -14.13 -13.11
C LYS A 105 -9.99 -14.46 -13.69
N GLY A 106 -8.93 -14.03 -13.01
CA GLY A 106 -7.55 -14.19 -13.46
C GLY A 106 -7.09 -13.11 -14.46
N HIS A 107 -7.87 -12.04 -14.63
CA HIS A 107 -7.45 -10.88 -15.41
C HIS A 107 -7.21 -9.67 -14.51
N TYR A 108 -6.50 -8.69 -15.07
CA TYR A 108 -6.23 -7.42 -14.41
C TYR A 108 -6.88 -6.28 -15.20
N LYS A 109 -7.52 -5.37 -14.48
CA LYS A 109 -8.11 -4.15 -15.05
C LYS A 109 -7.49 -2.92 -14.38
N LYS A 110 -7.46 -1.79 -15.10
CA LYS A 110 -6.97 -0.52 -14.54
C LYS A 110 -7.78 -0.16 -13.29
N ALA A 111 -7.11 0.21 -12.22
CA ALA A 111 -7.75 0.74 -11.03
C ALA A 111 -8.38 2.11 -11.39
N GLN A 112 -9.69 2.13 -11.66
CA GLN A 112 -10.40 3.38 -11.92
C GLN A 112 -10.68 4.09 -10.60
N ARG A 113 -10.21 5.34 -10.49
CA ARG A 113 -10.39 6.19 -9.32
C ARG A 113 -11.11 7.47 -9.78
N ASP A 114 -12.32 7.72 -9.28
CA ASP A 114 -12.94 9.02 -9.46
C ASP A 114 -12.44 9.97 -8.36
N HIS A 115 -11.51 10.85 -8.74
CA HIS A 115 -10.92 11.86 -7.86
C HIS A 115 -11.83 13.09 -7.67
N HIS A 116 -12.94 13.21 -8.43
CA HIS A 116 -13.88 14.33 -8.39
C HIS A 116 -15.04 14.12 -7.40
N HIS A 117 -15.44 12.88 -7.14
CA HIS A 117 -16.51 12.55 -6.19
C HIS A 117 -15.95 12.20 -4.81
N ARG A 118 -15.52 13.22 -4.05
CA ARG A 118 -15.68 13.11 -2.60
C ARG A 118 -17.15 13.33 -2.31
N THR A 119 -17.82 12.34 -1.72
CA THR A 119 -19.23 12.37 -1.24
C THR A 119 -20.30 11.88 -2.22
N GLN A 120 -20.71 10.62 -2.06
CA GLN A 120 -22.10 10.19 -1.82
C GLN A 120 -22.10 8.69 -1.42
N GLY A 121 -21.78 8.39 -0.16
CA GLY A 121 -22.04 7.08 0.46
C GLY A 121 -21.22 5.86 0.01
N LEU A 122 -20.51 5.93 -1.12
CA LEU A 122 -19.61 4.89 -1.61
C LEU A 122 -18.18 5.42 -1.60
N ILE A 123 -17.30 4.72 -0.90
CA ILE A 123 -15.88 5.02 -0.91
C ILE A 123 -15.33 4.58 -2.28
N ASN A 124 -14.67 5.49 -3.00
CA ASN A 124 -13.82 5.12 -4.14
C ASN A 124 -12.54 4.44 -3.60
N GLY A 125 -12.67 3.16 -3.25
CA GLY A 125 -11.63 2.30 -2.69
C GLY A 125 -11.31 1.11 -3.59
N ILE A 126 -10.17 0.47 -3.36
CA ILE A 126 -9.87 -0.86 -3.93
C ILE A 126 -10.27 -1.86 -2.87
N ASP A 127 -11.17 -2.79 -3.21
CA ASP A 127 -11.49 -3.90 -2.31
C ASP A 127 -10.20 -4.70 -2.02
N PHE A 128 -10.03 -5.16 -0.79
CA PHE A 128 -8.85 -5.96 -0.46
C PHE A 128 -8.81 -7.27 -1.25
N ASP A 129 -9.98 -7.81 -1.62
CA ASP A 129 -10.09 -9.00 -2.47
C ASP A 129 -9.68 -8.73 -3.93
N ASP A 130 -9.72 -7.46 -4.35
CA ASP A 130 -9.32 -7.01 -5.68
C ASP A 130 -7.81 -6.68 -5.77
N LEU A 131 -7.07 -6.71 -4.65
CA LEU A 131 -5.63 -6.47 -4.67
C LEU A 131 -4.90 -7.58 -5.44
N SER A 132 -3.93 -7.17 -6.25
CA SER A 132 -3.01 -8.11 -6.88
C SER A 132 -2.17 -8.83 -5.82
N GLU A 133 -1.65 -10.01 -6.17
CA GLU A 133 -0.68 -10.70 -5.34
C GLU A 133 0.49 -9.79 -4.98
N SER A 134 0.89 -9.83 -3.71
CA SER A 134 1.96 -8.99 -3.16
C SER A 134 3.37 -9.53 -3.44
N VAL A 135 3.43 -10.70 -4.08
CA VAL A 135 4.64 -11.39 -4.51
C VAL A 135 4.59 -11.63 -6.01
N THR A 136 5.73 -11.52 -6.66
CA THR A 136 5.92 -11.92 -8.06
C THR A 136 6.79 -13.16 -8.10
N GLN A 137 6.53 -14.02 -9.08
CA GLN A 137 7.30 -15.24 -9.32
C GLN A 137 7.80 -15.30 -10.76
N THR A 138 9.01 -15.81 -10.95
CA THR A 138 9.57 -16.10 -12.27
C THR A 138 10.37 -17.39 -12.23
N ASP A 139 10.28 -18.17 -13.30
CA ASP A 139 11.09 -19.36 -13.47
C ASP A 139 12.51 -18.97 -13.91
N PHE A 140 13.52 -19.72 -13.46
CA PHE A 140 14.90 -19.62 -13.94
C PHE A 140 15.59 -21.00 -13.92
N ILE A 141 16.72 -21.12 -14.60
CA ILE A 141 17.55 -22.34 -14.58
C ILE A 141 18.79 -22.05 -13.74
N LEU A 142 19.02 -22.88 -12.73
CA LEU A 142 20.28 -22.93 -11.98
C LEU A 142 21.20 -23.94 -12.65
N ASP A 143 22.33 -23.48 -13.18
CA ASP A 143 23.40 -24.33 -13.69
C ASP A 143 24.48 -24.51 -12.60
N ASP A 144 24.55 -25.70 -12.00
CA ASP A 144 25.63 -26.09 -11.10
C ASP A 144 26.62 -27.01 -11.83
N ASN A 145 27.63 -26.41 -12.46
CA ASN A 145 28.71 -27.11 -13.16
C ASN A 145 28.22 -28.09 -14.24
N GLY A 146 27.20 -27.71 -15.00
CA GLY A 146 26.55 -28.51 -16.03
C GLY A 146 25.35 -29.32 -15.54
N HIS A 147 25.04 -29.27 -14.24
CA HIS A 147 23.79 -29.81 -13.70
C HIS A 147 22.70 -28.73 -13.67
N GLU A 148 21.86 -28.71 -14.70
CA GLU A 148 20.76 -27.77 -14.80
C GLU A 148 19.56 -28.20 -13.94
N THR A 149 19.13 -27.30 -13.05
CA THR A 149 17.93 -27.46 -12.23
C THR A 149 16.97 -26.31 -12.51
N LYS A 150 15.72 -26.63 -12.85
CA LYS A 150 14.65 -25.62 -12.95
C LYS A 150 14.29 -25.14 -11.55
N MET A 151 14.20 -23.83 -11.37
CA MET A 151 13.88 -23.19 -10.10
C MET A 151 12.88 -22.06 -10.31
N LYS A 152 12.22 -21.67 -9.22
CA LYS A 152 11.39 -20.47 -9.13
C LYS A 152 12.06 -19.45 -8.24
N LEU A 153 12.08 -18.20 -8.67
CA LEU A 153 12.40 -17.05 -7.82
C LEU A 153 11.08 -16.38 -7.46
N ILE A 154 10.80 -16.27 -6.16
CA ILE A 154 9.62 -15.59 -5.63
C ILE A 154 10.11 -14.38 -4.84
N ALA A 155 9.62 -13.19 -5.12
CA ALA A 155 10.04 -11.96 -4.47
C ALA A 155 8.87 -11.01 -4.22
N GLY A 156 8.92 -10.25 -3.13
CA GLY A 156 7.89 -9.25 -2.81
C GLY A 156 7.68 -9.06 -1.31
N PHE A 157 6.45 -8.72 -0.94
CA PHE A 157 6.04 -8.62 0.46
C PHE A 157 5.77 -10.02 1.03
N LEU A 158 6.75 -10.56 1.77
CA LEU A 158 6.66 -11.92 2.33
C LEU A 158 5.97 -11.97 3.69
N GLY A 159 5.75 -10.82 4.31
CA GLY A 159 5.03 -10.75 5.58
C GLY A 159 5.10 -9.38 6.26
N ILE A 160 4.71 -9.37 7.53
CA ILE A 160 4.66 -8.19 8.37
C ILE A 160 5.50 -8.45 9.62
N GLY A 161 6.42 -7.53 9.92
CA GLY A 161 7.17 -7.53 11.17
C GLY A 161 6.55 -6.54 12.15
N GLN A 162 6.54 -6.89 13.44
CA GLN A 162 6.15 -5.99 14.51
C GLN A 162 7.36 -5.67 15.39
N ASN A 163 7.47 -4.41 15.83
CA ASN A 163 8.44 -4.03 16.83
C ASN A 163 7.89 -4.36 18.23
N ASP A 164 8.60 -5.21 18.98
CA ASP A 164 8.15 -5.68 20.30
C ASP A 164 7.97 -4.58 21.36
N LYS A 165 8.67 -3.44 21.21
CA LYS A 165 8.64 -2.34 22.17
C LYS A 165 7.60 -1.29 21.83
N THR A 166 7.52 -0.91 20.55
CA THR A 166 6.64 0.18 20.10
C THR A 166 5.32 -0.30 19.51
N GLY A 167 5.20 -1.60 19.23
CA GLY A 167 4.06 -2.18 18.52
C GLY A 167 3.99 -1.80 17.03
N ALA A 168 4.96 -1.01 16.53
CA ALA A 168 4.95 -0.52 15.15
C ALA A 168 5.07 -1.67 14.14
N LEU A 169 4.23 -1.63 13.11
CA LEU A 169 4.24 -2.60 12.01
C LEU A 169 5.16 -2.12 10.89
N ARG A 170 5.81 -3.07 10.21
CA ARG A 170 6.58 -2.81 9.00
C ARG A 170 6.39 -3.95 7.99
N PRO A 171 6.39 -3.65 6.68
CA PRO A 171 6.49 -4.71 5.69
C PRO A 171 7.84 -5.43 5.78
N CYS A 172 7.82 -6.74 5.58
CA CYS A 172 9.01 -7.57 5.40
C CYS A 172 9.12 -7.94 3.92
N LEU A 173 9.98 -7.20 3.22
CA LEU A 173 10.35 -7.50 1.84
C LEU A 173 11.41 -8.60 1.81
N GLY A 174 11.31 -9.51 0.86
CA GLY A 174 12.32 -10.54 0.68
C GLY A 174 12.15 -11.32 -0.62
N TRP A 175 12.98 -12.33 -0.77
CA TRP A 175 12.92 -13.27 -1.88
C TRP A 175 13.32 -14.67 -1.40
N ILE A 176 12.80 -15.68 -2.10
CA ILE A 176 13.12 -17.10 -1.89
C ILE A 176 13.30 -17.78 -3.25
N THR A 177 14.15 -18.81 -3.29
CA THR A 177 14.21 -19.72 -4.42
C THR A 177 13.59 -21.06 -4.03
N ALA A 178 12.79 -21.64 -4.91
CA ALA A 178 12.07 -22.88 -4.67
C ALA A 178 12.18 -23.82 -5.86
N LEU A 179 12.05 -25.13 -5.62
CA LEU A 179 11.84 -26.10 -6.69
C LEU A 179 10.43 -25.90 -7.27
N PRO A 180 10.22 -26.09 -8.58
CA PRO A 180 8.89 -26.06 -9.17
C PRO A 180 8.03 -27.20 -8.58
N GLU A 181 6.77 -26.87 -8.24
CA GLU A 181 5.74 -27.82 -7.80
C GLU A 181 5.36 -28.85 -8.87
#